data_AF-A0A235BC94-F1
#
_entry.id   AF-A0A235BC94-F1
#
_cell.length_a   1.000
_cell.length_b   1.000
_cell.length_c   1.000
_cell.angle_alpha   90.00
_cell.angle_beta   90.00
_cell.angle_gamma   90.00
#
_symmetry.space_group_name_H-M   'P 1'
#
loop_
_entity.id
_entity.type
_entity.pdbx_description
1 polymer ?
#
loop_
_entity_poly.entity_id
_entity_poly.type
_entity_poly.pdbx_seq_one_letter_code
_entity_poly.pdbx_strand_id
1 'polypeptide(L)'
;MKLTFDKGGNRKKVPNHYTIEVNMYDLQPSVSASQLRVRLCSASTGNCTSYKEPTGSNYMYVKFTNMYGGGYYVDVRDTISGSVSGQLYAIGYQ
;
A
#
# COMPACT_ATOMS: atom_id res chain seq x y z
N MET A 1 -3.53 4.52 12.08
CA MET A 1 -3.02 5.59 11.21
C MET A 1 -4.09 5.91 10.18
N LYS A 2 -4.56 7.16 10.13
CA LYS A 2 -5.59 7.63 9.17
C LYS A 2 -4.90 7.95 7.84
N LEU A 3 -5.42 7.44 6.73
CA LEU A 3 -4.99 7.75 5.38
C LEU A 3 -6.03 8.61 4.70
N THR A 4 -5.58 9.51 3.84
CA THR A 4 -6.41 10.24 2.88
C THR A 4 -5.56 10.54 1.64
N PHE A 5 -6.07 10.32 0.43
CA PHE A 5 -5.32 10.31 -0.83
C PHE A 5 -5.97 11.26 -1.83
N ASP A 6 -5.19 12.23 -2.32
CA ASP A 6 -5.51 13.05 -3.49
C ASP A 6 -4.20 13.38 -4.27
N LYS A 7 -3.38 12.32 -4.45
CA LYS A 7 -2.00 12.25 -5.01
C LYS A 7 -0.87 12.19 -3.97
N GLY A 8 -0.48 10.95 -3.64
CA GLY A 8 0.75 10.64 -2.91
C GLY A 8 0.45 9.93 -1.59
N GLY A 9 0.92 8.69 -1.46
CA GLY A 9 0.47 7.82 -0.40
C GLY A 9 0.99 8.17 0.99
N ASN A 10 0.30 7.67 2.02
CA ASN A 10 0.80 7.76 3.38
C ASN A 10 1.88 6.68 3.61
N ARG A 11 3.09 7.12 3.95
CA ARG A 11 4.25 6.24 4.08
C ARG A 11 4.26 5.53 5.44
N LYS A 12 4.13 4.20 5.45
CA LYS A 12 4.44 3.36 6.61
C LYS A 12 5.76 2.61 6.37
N LYS A 13 6.69 2.65 7.33
CA LYS A 13 7.92 1.84 7.31
C LYS A 13 7.60 0.44 7.79
N VAL A 14 7.96 -0.58 7.01
CA VAL A 14 7.83 -2.01 7.38
C VAL A 14 9.22 -2.57 7.74
N PRO A 15 9.34 -3.50 8.71
CA PRO A 15 10.60 -4.16 9.04
C PRO A 15 11.11 -5.07 7.92
N ASN A 16 12.32 -5.58 8.10
CA ASN A 16 13.08 -6.37 7.13
C ASN A 16 12.44 -7.76 6.90
N HIS A 17 11.76 -7.96 5.77
CA HIS A 17 11.06 -9.21 5.42
C HIS A 17 11.08 -9.50 3.90
N TYR A 18 10.99 -10.77 3.53
CA TYR A 18 10.98 -11.24 2.13
C TYR A 18 9.60 -11.12 1.46
N THR A 19 8.54 -11.22 2.27
CA THR A 19 7.17 -10.97 1.83
C THR A 19 6.58 -9.83 2.64
N ILE A 20 5.98 -8.86 1.96
CA ILE A 20 5.30 -7.74 2.59
C ILE A 20 3.85 -7.73 2.12
N GLU A 21 2.92 -7.80 3.07
CA GLU A 21 1.50 -7.63 2.85
C GLU A 21 1.07 -6.24 3.31
N VAL A 22 0.39 -5.52 2.43
CA VAL A 22 -0.22 -4.22 2.74
C VAL A 22 -1.72 -4.43 2.82
N ASN A 23 -2.30 -4.13 3.98
CA ASN A 23 -3.72 -4.18 4.23
C ASN A 23 -4.30 -2.77 4.36
N MET A 24 -5.50 -2.54 3.82
CA MET A 24 -6.23 -1.29 3.80
C MET A 24 -7.68 -1.51 4.25
N TYR A 25 -8.18 -0.62 5.11
CA TYR A 25 -9.47 -0.77 5.80
C TYR A 25 -10.22 0.55 5.88
N ASP A 26 -11.52 0.49 6.15
CA ASP A 26 -12.39 1.65 6.40
C ASP A 26 -12.29 2.71 5.29
N LEU A 27 -12.23 2.24 4.03
CA LEU A 27 -12.04 3.12 2.88
C LEU A 27 -13.27 3.98 2.62
N GLN A 28 -13.08 5.30 2.55
CA GLN A 28 -14.14 6.30 2.34
C GLN A 28 -13.74 7.36 1.31
N PRO A 29 -14.50 7.57 0.21
CA PRO A 29 -15.72 6.83 -0.13
C PRO A 29 -15.42 5.35 -0.42
N SER A 30 -16.47 4.53 -0.53
CA SER A 30 -16.31 3.13 -0.94
C SER A 30 -15.63 3.11 -2.31
N VAL A 31 -14.51 2.40 -2.41
CA VAL A 31 -13.73 2.25 -3.64
C VAL A 31 -13.56 0.77 -3.96
N SER A 32 -13.46 0.43 -5.24
CA SER A 32 -13.13 -0.91 -5.70
C SER A 32 -11.62 -1.13 -5.75
N ALA A 33 -11.18 -2.39 -5.64
CA ALA A 33 -9.80 -2.80 -5.80
C ALA A 33 -9.14 -2.19 -7.06
N SER A 34 -9.87 -2.22 -8.17
CA SER A 34 -9.43 -1.68 -9.46
C SER A 34 -9.15 -0.18 -9.49
N GLN A 35 -9.66 0.57 -8.52
CA GLN A 35 -9.45 2.01 -8.39
C GLN A 35 -8.21 2.36 -7.57
N LEU A 36 -7.55 1.37 -6.95
CA LEU A 36 -6.35 1.57 -6.15
C LEU A 36 -5.14 0.87 -6.79
N ARG A 37 -3.98 1.47 -6.60
CA ARG A 37 -2.68 0.96 -7.04
C ARG A 37 -1.68 1.13 -5.92
N VAL A 38 -1.03 0.03 -5.53
CA VAL A 38 -0.05 0.02 -4.43
C VAL A 38 1.32 -0.36 -4.96
N ARG A 39 2.38 0.26 -4.45
CA ARG A 39 3.76 -0.19 -4.64
C ARG A 39 4.55 -0.05 -3.35
N LEU A 40 5.70 -0.70 -3.30
CA LEU A 40 6.68 -0.53 -2.23
C LEU A 40 7.91 0.18 -2.75
N CYS A 41 8.42 1.14 -1.99
CA CYS A 41 9.67 1.84 -2.28
C CYS A 41 10.69 1.54 -1.17
N SER A 42 11.86 1.04 -1.55
CA SER A 42 12.95 0.79 -0.61
C SER A 42 13.34 2.07 0.12
N ALA A 43 13.39 2.02 1.45
CA ALA A 43 13.80 3.16 2.26
C ALA A 43 15.31 3.46 2.14
N SER A 44 16.12 2.48 1.74
CA SER A 44 17.58 2.64 1.60
C SER A 44 17.99 3.11 0.21
N THR A 45 17.30 2.68 -0.84
CA THR A 45 17.69 2.97 -2.23
C THR A 45 16.73 3.92 -2.95
N GLY A 46 15.51 4.13 -2.42
CA GLY A 46 14.45 4.87 -3.11
C GLY A 46 13.81 4.12 -4.29
N ASN A 47 14.34 2.97 -4.70
CA ASN A 47 13.79 2.18 -5.80
C ASN A 47 12.43 1.60 -5.42
N CYS A 48 11.46 1.74 -6.31
CA CYS A 48 10.12 1.23 -6.12
C CYS A 48 9.82 0.02 -7.00
N THR A 49 8.97 -0.87 -6.50
CA THR A 49 8.35 -1.91 -7.32
C THR A 49 7.40 -1.29 -8.35
N SER A 50 7.01 -2.08 -9.34
CA SER A 50 5.81 -1.79 -10.14
C SER A 50 4.58 -1.71 -9.25
N TYR A 51 3.58 -0.94 -9.69
CA TYR A 51 2.27 -0.90 -9.04
C TYR A 51 1.54 -2.23 -9.21
N LYS A 52 0.82 -2.63 -8.16
CA LYS A 52 -0.09 -3.76 -8.13
C LYS A 52 -1.49 -3.30 -7.75
N GLU A 53 -2.49 -3.94 -8.32
CA GLU A 53 -3.88 -3.83 -7.89
C GLU A 53 -4.05 -4.65 -6.58
N PRO A 54 -4.67 -4.08 -5.52
CA PRO A 54 -5.04 -4.85 -4.36
C PRO A 54 -6.25 -5.74 -4.64
N THR A 55 -6.49 -6.73 -3.79
CA THR A 55 -7.67 -7.60 -3.86
C THR A 55 -8.60 -7.32 -2.68
N GLY A 56 -9.92 -7.34 -2.91
CA GLY A 56 -10.95 -7.14 -1.88
C GLY A 56 -11.91 -5.98 -2.20
N SER A 57 -12.73 -5.61 -1.23
CA SER A 57 -13.72 -4.51 -1.34
C SER A 57 -13.63 -3.54 -0.16
N ASN A 58 -14.13 -3.91 1.01
CA ASN A 58 -14.04 -3.07 2.22
C ASN A 58 -12.77 -3.33 3.05
N TYR A 59 -12.25 -4.55 2.94
CA TYR A 59 -10.92 -4.95 3.36
C TYR A 59 -10.14 -5.22 2.08
N MET A 60 -9.09 -4.45 1.83
CA MET A 60 -8.25 -4.63 0.66
C MET A 60 -6.84 -5.01 1.07
N TYR A 61 -6.21 -5.91 0.34
CA TYR A 61 -4.82 -6.27 0.59
C TYR A 61 -4.03 -6.54 -0.68
N VAL A 62 -2.71 -6.43 -0.59
CA VAL A 62 -1.79 -6.75 -1.67
C VAL A 62 -0.50 -7.32 -1.12
N LYS A 63 0.05 -8.32 -1.82
CA LYS A 63 1.30 -9.00 -1.45
C LYS A 63 2.44 -8.66 -2.41
N PHE A 64 3.59 -8.35 -1.84
CA PHE A 64 4.86 -8.21 -2.53
C PHE A 64 5.79 -9.30 -2.02
N THR A 65 6.11 -10.27 -2.88
CA THR A 65 7.01 -11.39 -2.60
C THR A 65 8.39 -11.13 -3.20
N ASN A 66 9.38 -11.94 -2.81
CA ASN A 66 10.77 -11.84 -3.28
C ASN A 66 11.37 -10.45 -3.05
N MET A 67 10.99 -9.81 -1.94
CA MET A 67 11.55 -8.54 -1.53
C MET A 67 12.93 -8.76 -0.92
N TYR A 68 13.87 -7.88 -1.23
CA TYR A 68 15.15 -7.88 -0.55
C TYR A 68 14.96 -7.50 0.91
N GLY A 69 15.85 -8.00 1.75
CA GLY A 69 15.81 -7.63 3.15
C GLY A 69 16.04 -6.12 3.34
N GLY A 70 15.06 -5.39 3.88
CA GLY A 70 15.17 -3.96 4.10
C GLY A 70 13.88 -3.30 4.58
N GLY A 71 13.97 -2.02 4.93
CA GLY A 71 12.79 -1.22 5.24
C GLY A 71 12.13 -0.69 3.96
N TYR A 72 10.81 -0.69 3.91
CA TYR A 72 10.04 -0.21 2.75
C TYR A 72 9.01 0.84 3.15
N TYR A 73 8.76 1.80 2.26
CA TYR A 73 7.63 2.70 2.31
C TYR A 73 6.52 2.20 1.38
N VAL A 74 5.29 2.19 1.89
CA VAL A 74 4.11 1.93 1.07
C VAL A 74 3.67 3.22 0.37
N ASP A 75 3.45 3.14 -0.94
CA ASP A 75 2.86 4.20 -1.75
C ASP A 75 1.58 3.67 -2.39
N VAL A 76 0.45 4.31 -2.08
CA VAL A 76 -0.87 3.98 -2.62
C VAL A 76 -1.36 5.16 -3.43
N ARG A 77 -1.87 4.88 -4.61
CA ARG A 77 -2.55 5.83 -5.50
C ARG A 77 -3.96 5.35 -5.75
N ASP A 78 -4.87 6.29 -5.82
CA ASP A 78 -6.21 6.10 -6.37
C ASP A 78 -6.28 6.64 -7.80
N THR A 79 -7.28 6.20 -8.56
CA THR A 79 -7.52 6.63 -9.95
C THR A 79 -8.84 7.39 -10.09
N ILE A 80 -9.44 7.81 -8.99
CA ILE A 80 -10.75 8.46 -8.98
C ILE A 80 -10.61 9.95 -8.74
N SER A 81 -11.66 10.72 -9.02
CA SER A 81 -11.72 12.13 -8.68
C SER A 81 -12.12 12.30 -7.21
N GLY A 82 -11.36 13.08 -6.46
CA GLY A 82 -11.62 13.39 -5.05
C GLY A 82 -10.80 12.55 -4.10
N SER A 83 -10.99 12.75 -2.80
CA SER A 83 -10.10 12.16 -1.80
C SER A 83 -10.60 10.80 -1.28
N VAL A 84 -9.73 9.78 -1.27
CA VAL A 84 -9.99 8.49 -0.61
C VAL A 84 -9.32 8.45 0.75
N SER A 85 -10.04 8.14 1.82
CA SER A 85 -9.51 7.99 3.19
C SER A 85 -9.65 6.57 3.72
N GLY A 86 -8.90 6.19 4.76
CA GLY A 86 -9.01 4.88 5.41
C GLY A 86 -7.87 4.58 6.40
N GLN A 87 -7.57 3.30 6.63
CA GLN A 87 -6.44 2.84 7.45
C GLN A 87 -5.51 1.95 6.65
N LEU A 88 -4.21 1.94 6.97
CA LEU A 88 -3.19 1.12 6.30
C LEU A 88 -2.34 0.41 7.33
N TYR A 89 -2.21 -0.89 7.11
CA TYR A 89 -1.42 -1.77 7.94
C TYR A 89 -0.53 -2.66 7.06
N ALA A 90 0.77 -2.35 7.03
CA ALA A 90 1.77 -3.21 6.42
C ALA A 90 2.41 -4.16 7.45
N ILE A 91 2.57 -5.42 7.06
CA ILE A 91 3.21 -6.51 7.82
C ILE A 91 4.15 -7.27 6.91
N GLY A 92 5.24 -7.78 7.48
CA GLY A 92 6.20 -8.59 6.76
C GLY A 92 6.31 -9.98 7.35
N TYR A 93 6.59 -10.95 6.48
CA TYR A 93 6.74 -12.35 6.80
C TYR A 93 8.04 -12.90 6.17
N GLN A 94 8.62 -13.90 6.82
CA GLN A 94 9.75 -14.67 6.27
C GLN A 94 9.24 -15.76 5.34
#